data_AF-A0A7V7D2Z1-F1
#
_entry.id   AF-A0A7V7D2Z1-F1
#
_cell.length_a   1.000
_cell.length_b   1.000
_cell.length_c   1.000
_cell.angle_alpha   90.00
_cell.angle_beta   90.00
_cell.angle_gamma   90.00
#
_symmetry.space_group_name_H-M   'P 1'
#
loop_
_entity.id
_entity.type
_entity.pdbx_description
1 polymer ?
#
loop_
_entity_poly.entity_id
_entity_poly.type
_entity_poly.pdbx_seq_one_letter_code
_entity_poly.pdbx_strand_id
1 'polypeptide(L)'
;MKKIETYSQFGEDCIILDFFQGKMDGYFVEIGAHHPYALSQTWLLEKNGWRGILIEPIPHLAKELREKRKNSKVFECGVSSPDKTGAGFVVIKEPLAESEVVFDKPITRDFRTIRIRSLNDIFQEAECSGIDFLSIDVEGMEIPALGGMDFSLYRPRLILIEDH
;
A
#
# COMPACT_ATOMS: atom_id res chain seq x y z
N MET A 1 28.81 5.29 -14.89
CA MET A 1 27.36 5.38 -14.62
C MET A 1 27.18 5.34 -13.11
N LYS A 2 26.35 6.23 -12.53
CA LYS A 2 26.05 6.21 -11.09
C LYS A 2 25.13 5.00 -10.84
N LYS A 3 25.47 4.13 -9.88
CA LYS A 3 24.60 3.01 -9.49
C LYS A 3 23.34 3.62 -8.84
N ILE A 4 22.17 3.36 -9.40
CA ILE A 4 20.91 3.73 -8.77
C ILE A 4 20.73 2.82 -7.56
N GLU A 5 20.47 3.42 -6.40
CA GLU A 5 20.19 2.69 -5.17
C GLU A 5 18.77 2.14 -5.26
N THR A 6 18.57 0.88 -4.87
CA THR A 6 17.27 0.20 -4.89
C THR A 6 16.87 -0.17 -3.46
N TYR A 7 15.58 -0.10 -3.20
CA TYR A 7 14.96 -0.41 -1.92
C TYR A 7 13.98 -1.58 -2.01
N SER A 8 13.55 -1.93 -3.21
CA SER A 8 12.72 -3.09 -3.51
C SER A 8 13.51 -4.40 -3.42
N GLN A 9 12.82 -5.55 -3.43
CA GLN A 9 13.44 -6.86 -3.25
C GLN A 9 14.32 -7.26 -4.43
N PHE A 10 13.87 -7.02 -5.66
CA PHE A 10 14.53 -7.45 -6.89
C PHE A 10 14.85 -6.30 -7.85
N GLY A 11 14.67 -5.04 -7.44
CA GLY A 11 14.96 -3.86 -8.25
C GLY A 11 13.75 -3.34 -9.04
N GLU A 12 12.54 -3.74 -8.66
CA GLU A 12 11.27 -3.31 -9.23
C GLU A 12 11.14 -1.78 -9.22
N ASP A 13 11.51 -1.14 -8.11
CA ASP A 13 11.48 0.33 -7.95
C ASP A 13 12.29 1.06 -9.04
N CYS A 14 13.40 0.48 -9.49
CA CYS A 14 14.20 1.01 -10.59
C CYS A 14 13.51 0.83 -11.95
N ILE A 15 12.83 -0.30 -12.18
CA ILE A 15 12.05 -0.56 -13.40
C ILE A 15 10.85 0.39 -13.46
N ILE A 16 10.19 0.62 -12.33
CA ILE A 16 9.07 1.56 -12.20
C ILE A 16 9.56 2.99 -12.52
N LEU A 17 10.68 3.42 -11.93
CA LEU A 17 11.24 4.75 -12.20
C LEU A 17 11.60 4.93 -13.69
N ASP A 18 12.15 3.90 -14.33
CA ASP A 18 12.47 3.89 -15.76
C ASP A 18 11.21 3.94 -16.64
N PHE A 19 10.16 3.19 -16.29
CA PHE A 19 8.86 3.23 -16.96
C PHE A 19 8.27 4.66 -16.99
N PHE A 20 8.42 5.39 -15.88
CA PHE A 20 8.02 6.81 -15.79
C PHE A 20 9.08 7.79 -16.30
N GLN A 21 10.15 7.31 -16.94
CA GLN A 21 11.21 8.12 -17.55
C GLN A 21 11.84 9.12 -16.59
N GLY A 22 11.99 8.74 -15.31
CA GLY A 22 12.54 9.62 -14.28
C GLY A 22 11.65 10.81 -13.92
N LYS A 23 10.33 10.74 -14.18
CA LYS A 23 9.33 11.71 -13.67
C LYS A 23 9.57 11.97 -12.18
N MET A 24 9.40 13.21 -11.74
CA MET A 24 9.71 13.64 -10.36
C MET A 24 8.49 14.12 -9.56
N ASP A 25 7.30 14.16 -10.17
CA ASP A 25 6.07 14.74 -9.61
C ASP A 25 4.89 13.78 -9.71
N GLY A 26 5.15 12.46 -9.71
CA GLY A 26 4.11 11.45 -9.79
C GLY A 26 3.39 11.21 -8.46
N TYR A 27 2.21 10.57 -8.56
CA TYR A 27 1.41 10.16 -7.42
C TYR A 27 1.33 8.63 -7.32
N PHE A 28 1.77 8.05 -6.19
CA PHE A 28 1.69 6.60 -5.98
C PHE A 28 0.67 6.21 -4.91
N VAL A 29 0.26 4.93 -4.95
CA VAL A 29 -0.43 4.24 -3.87
C VAL A 29 0.29 2.92 -3.63
N GLU A 30 0.64 2.63 -2.38
CA GLU A 30 1.25 1.35 -1.96
C GLU A 30 0.36 0.72 -0.90
N ILE A 31 -0.21 -0.45 -1.22
CA ILE A 31 -0.99 -1.29 -0.31
C ILE A 31 -0.07 -2.38 0.22
N GLY A 32 0.02 -2.51 1.54
CA GLY A 32 1.03 -3.36 2.19
C GLY A 32 2.37 -2.63 2.33
N ALA A 33 2.35 -1.36 2.72
CA ALA A 33 3.54 -0.51 2.72
C ALA A 33 4.64 -0.96 3.72
N HIS A 34 4.29 -1.75 4.74
CA HIS A 34 5.20 -2.39 5.67
C HIS A 34 6.26 -1.44 6.25
N HIS A 35 7.54 -1.73 6.06
CA HIS A 35 8.65 -0.94 6.57
C HIS A 35 8.89 0.31 5.70
N PRO A 36 9.21 1.50 6.26
CA PRO A 36 9.26 2.75 5.50
C PRO A 36 10.20 2.80 4.29
N TYR A 37 11.25 1.98 4.29
CA TYR A 37 12.32 2.01 3.29
C TYR A 37 12.64 0.64 2.72
N ALA A 38 13.06 -0.31 3.57
CA ALA A 38 13.35 -1.68 3.14
C ALA A 38 12.13 -2.34 2.51
N LEU A 39 12.36 -2.97 1.35
CA LEU A 39 11.38 -3.65 0.51
C LEU A 39 10.26 -2.75 -0.03
N SER A 40 10.40 -1.42 0.07
CA SER A 40 9.37 -0.51 -0.46
C SER A 40 9.49 -0.35 -1.98
N GLN A 41 8.36 -0.46 -2.65
CA GLN A 41 8.22 -0.25 -4.09
C GLN A 41 8.16 1.24 -4.44
N THR A 42 7.93 2.12 -3.46
CA THR A 42 7.69 3.55 -3.70
C THR A 42 8.68 4.49 -2.99
N TRP A 43 9.59 3.98 -2.15
CA TRP A 43 10.56 4.85 -1.48
C TRP A 43 11.52 5.53 -2.44
N LEU A 44 12.02 4.81 -3.45
CA LEU A 44 12.84 5.42 -4.50
C LEU A 44 12.09 6.53 -5.24
N LEU A 45 10.79 6.34 -5.50
CA LEU A 45 9.95 7.33 -6.16
C LEU A 45 9.78 8.59 -5.28
N GLU A 46 9.43 8.42 -4.00
CA GLU A 46 9.28 9.56 -3.06
C GLU A 46 10.59 10.33 -2.90
N LYS A 47 11.74 9.63 -2.85
CA LYS A 47 13.07 10.26 -2.88
C LYS A 47 13.31 11.10 -4.14
N ASN A 48 12.67 10.74 -5.26
CA ASN A 48 12.74 11.48 -6.52
C ASN A 48 11.61 12.51 -6.67
N GLY A 49 10.95 12.90 -5.58
CA GLY A 49 9.98 14.01 -5.55
C GLY A 49 8.51 13.58 -5.65
N TRP A 50 8.25 12.28 -5.80
CA TRP A 50 6.88 11.78 -5.77
C TRP A 50 6.27 11.94 -4.39
N ARG A 51 4.95 11.83 -4.33
CA ARG A 51 4.17 11.75 -3.09
C ARG A 51 3.06 10.73 -3.27
N GLY A 52 2.47 10.25 -2.19
CA GLY A 52 1.43 9.25 -2.35
C GLY A 52 0.66 8.89 -1.10
N ILE A 53 0.05 7.72 -1.19
CA ILE A 53 -0.70 7.06 -0.13
C ILE A 53 0.03 5.76 0.22
N LEU A 54 0.20 5.53 1.52
CA LEU A 54 0.74 4.30 2.09
C LEU A 54 -0.36 3.67 2.94
N ILE A 55 -0.70 2.41 2.70
CA ILE A 55 -1.74 1.69 3.44
C ILE A 55 -1.10 0.50 4.16
N GLU A 56 -1.23 0.47 5.48
CA GLU A 56 -0.57 -0.50 6.34
C GLU A 56 -1.45 -0.82 7.56
N PRO A 57 -1.99 -2.05 7.71
CA PRO A 57 -2.87 -2.38 8.82
C PRO A 57 -2.16 -2.56 10.17
N ILE A 58 -0.85 -2.82 10.21
CA ILE A 58 -0.09 -3.06 11.44
C ILE A 58 0.22 -1.72 12.12
N PRO A 59 -0.30 -1.45 13.35
CA PRO A 59 -0.24 -0.12 13.95
C PRO A 59 1.17 0.44 14.17
N HIS A 60 2.13 -0.42 14.53
CA HIS A 60 3.49 0.03 14.82
C HIS A 60 4.24 0.40 13.52
N LEU A 61 4.01 -0.32 12.42
CA LEU A 61 4.54 0.01 11.09
C LEU A 61 3.86 1.27 10.54
N ALA A 62 2.52 1.36 10.63
CA ALA A 62 1.79 2.57 10.23
C ALA A 62 2.26 3.81 11.00
N LYS A 63 2.58 3.68 12.29
CA LYS A 63 3.21 4.74 13.07
C LYS A 63 4.58 5.11 12.52
N GLU A 64 5.43 4.13 12.24
CA GLU A 64 6.77 4.38 11.69
C GLU A 64 6.70 5.06 10.31
N LEU A 65 5.81 4.61 9.42
CA LEU A 65 5.55 5.23 8.13
C LEU A 65 5.17 6.71 8.30
N ARG A 66 4.26 7.05 9.22
CA ARG A 66 3.90 8.45 9.51
C ARG A 66 5.08 9.27 10.02
N GLU A 67 5.99 8.66 10.77
CA GLU A 67 7.17 9.32 11.30
C GLU A 67 8.25 9.56 10.24
N LYS A 68 8.39 8.64 9.27
CA LYS A 68 9.51 8.61 8.32
C LYS A 68 9.16 9.13 6.91
N ARG A 69 7.93 8.89 6.43
CA ARG A 69 7.47 9.17 5.05
C ARG A 69 6.58 10.41 5.02
N LYS A 70 7.15 11.56 5.39
CA LYS A 70 6.40 12.82 5.64
C LYS A 70 5.71 13.42 4.40
N ASN A 71 6.11 13.03 3.19
CA ASN A 71 5.50 13.53 1.96
C ASN A 71 4.28 12.70 1.54
N SER A 72 4.00 11.59 2.25
CA SER A 72 2.92 10.66 1.93
C SER A 72 1.88 10.58 3.05
N LYS A 73 0.61 10.35 2.67
CA LYS A 73 -0.49 10.13 3.61
C LYS A 73 -0.50 8.66 4.00
N VAL A 74 -0.65 8.37 5.29
CA VAL A 74 -0.65 6.98 5.81
C VAL A 74 -2.02 6.62 6.35
N PHE A 75 -2.55 5.48 5.90
CA PHE A 75 -3.83 4.93 6.34
C PHE A 75 -3.59 3.60 7.06
N GLU A 76 -4.01 3.53 8.31
CA GLU A 76 -3.91 2.34 9.15
C GLU A 76 -5.19 1.53 9.05
N CYS A 77 -5.27 0.71 8.01
CA CYS A 77 -6.43 -0.11 7.71
C CYS A 77 -6.07 -1.28 6.80
N GLY A 78 -6.88 -2.34 6.85
CA GLY A 78 -6.92 -3.35 5.79
C GLY A 78 -7.72 -2.84 4.59
N VAL A 79 -7.48 -3.41 3.41
CA VAL A 79 -8.19 -3.07 2.18
C VAL A 79 -9.00 -4.26 1.68
N SER A 80 -10.22 -4.00 1.21
CA SER A 80 -11.07 -5.02 0.58
C SER A 80 -12.07 -4.39 -0.40
N SER A 81 -12.95 -5.22 -0.94
CA SER A 81 -14.06 -4.79 -1.78
C SER A 81 -15.10 -3.99 -0.98
N PRO A 82 -15.91 -3.13 -1.62
CA PRO A 82 -16.83 -2.22 -0.92
C PRO A 82 -17.86 -2.94 -0.04
N ASP A 83 -18.30 -4.13 -0.46
CA ASP A 83 -19.24 -5.00 0.25
C ASP A 83 -18.64 -5.68 1.50
N LYS A 84 -17.31 -5.60 1.67
CA LYS A 84 -16.55 -6.17 2.79
C LYS A 84 -15.78 -5.11 3.58
N THR A 85 -16.41 -3.96 3.81
CA THR A 85 -15.84 -2.85 4.59
C THR A 85 -16.47 -2.74 5.99
N GLY A 86 -15.80 -2.04 6.90
CA GLY A 86 -16.27 -1.79 8.26
C GLY A 86 -15.36 -2.38 9.33
N ALA A 87 -15.96 -2.98 10.36
CA ALA A 87 -15.22 -3.67 11.41
C ALA A 87 -14.90 -5.10 10.94
N GLY A 88 -13.67 -5.32 10.50
CA GLY A 88 -13.14 -6.65 10.24
C GLY A 88 -11.99 -7.00 11.18
N PHE A 89 -11.45 -8.20 11.02
CA PHE A 89 -10.29 -8.63 11.77
C PHE A 89 -9.07 -8.62 10.86
N VAL A 90 -7.96 -8.11 11.38
CA VAL A 90 -6.65 -8.35 10.79
C VAL A 90 -5.89 -9.23 11.77
N VAL A 91 -5.45 -10.38 11.29
CA VAL A 91 -4.51 -11.23 12.02
C VAL A 91 -3.15 -10.62 11.82
N ILE A 92 -2.42 -10.39 12.91
CA ILE A 92 -1.03 -9.92 12.83
C ILE A 92 -0.16 -11.03 13.40
N LYS A 93 0.73 -11.58 12.58
CA LYS A 93 1.64 -12.66 12.98
C LYS A 93 2.95 -12.04 13.46
N GLU A 94 3.00 -11.71 14.75
CA GLU A 94 4.24 -11.28 15.39
C GLU A 94 5.13 -12.49 15.71
N PRO A 95 6.48 -12.40 15.62
CA PRO A 95 7.28 -11.20 15.34
C PRO A 95 7.61 -11.00 13.84
N LEU A 96 6.93 -11.71 12.93
CA LEU A 96 7.22 -11.67 11.49
C LEU A 96 6.71 -10.39 10.81
N ALA A 97 5.89 -9.60 11.52
CA ALA A 97 5.26 -8.39 10.99
C ALA A 97 4.40 -8.65 9.72
N GLU A 98 3.83 -9.84 9.62
CA GLU A 98 2.89 -10.21 8.56
C GLU A 98 1.45 -9.93 9.00
N SER A 99 0.57 -9.67 8.04
CA SER A 99 -0.85 -9.50 8.32
C SER A 99 -1.77 -10.14 7.29
N GLU A 100 -2.94 -10.56 7.73
CA GLU A 100 -3.96 -11.21 6.89
C GLU A 100 -5.34 -10.67 7.26
N VAL A 101 -6.15 -10.34 6.24
CA VAL A 101 -7.53 -9.89 6.45
C VAL A 101 -8.45 -11.10 6.61
N VAL A 102 -9.22 -11.12 7.70
CA VAL A 102 -10.17 -12.21 7.99
C VAL A 102 -11.56 -11.65 8.31
N PHE A 103 -12.57 -12.19 7.64
CA PHE A 103 -13.97 -11.75 7.78
C PHE A 103 -14.77 -12.56 8.79
N ASP A 104 -14.41 -13.84 9.00
CA ASP A 104 -15.06 -14.71 9.96
C ASP A 104 -14.31 -14.73 11.29
N LYS A 105 -15.02 -14.97 12.41
CA LYS A 105 -14.41 -15.05 13.74
C LYS A 105 -13.31 -16.11 13.75
N PRO A 106 -12.05 -15.72 13.90
CA PRO A 106 -10.98 -16.69 13.92
C PRO A 106 -10.80 -17.22 15.36
N ILE A 107 -10.53 -18.52 15.48
CA ILE A 107 -10.70 -19.31 16.72
C ILE A 107 -9.54 -19.09 17.73
N THR A 108 -8.48 -18.40 17.34
CA THR A 108 -7.26 -18.22 18.15
C THR A 108 -7.22 -16.88 18.93
N ARG A 109 -6.12 -16.57 19.64
CA ARG A 109 -6.07 -15.49 20.64
C ARG A 109 -5.43 -14.17 20.17
N ASP A 110 -4.87 -14.11 18.97
CA ASP A 110 -3.97 -13.02 18.55
C ASP A 110 -4.55 -12.10 17.46
N PHE A 111 -5.84 -11.76 17.56
CA PHE A 111 -6.50 -10.88 16.60
C PHE A 111 -6.52 -9.43 17.06
N ARG A 112 -6.24 -8.51 16.15
CA ARG A 112 -6.54 -7.09 16.34
C ARG A 112 -7.69 -6.69 15.44
N THR A 113 -8.64 -5.96 16.01
CA THR A 113 -9.69 -5.32 15.23
C THR A 113 -9.10 -4.07 14.60
N ILE A 114 -8.88 -4.12 13.28
CA ILE A 114 -8.46 -2.99 12.47
C ILE A 114 -9.58 -2.72 11.47
N ARG A 115 -9.79 -1.45 11.13
CA ARG A 115 -10.81 -1.07 10.15
C ARG A 115 -10.44 -1.62 8.78
N ILE A 116 -11.41 -2.18 8.07
CA ILE A 116 -11.28 -2.54 6.64
C ILE A 116 -12.00 -1.48 5.82
N ARG A 117 -11.37 -1.02 4.73
CA ARG A 117 -11.87 0.03 3.84
C ARG A 117 -11.75 -0.37 2.39
N SER A 118 -12.57 0.26 1.54
CA SER A 118 -12.34 0.21 0.10
C SER A 118 -11.28 1.23 -0.30
N LEU A 119 -10.63 1.03 -1.45
CA LEU A 119 -9.70 2.00 -2.01
C LEU A 119 -10.40 3.33 -2.31
N ASN A 120 -11.63 3.31 -2.82
CA ASN A 120 -12.42 4.52 -3.05
C ASN A 120 -12.62 5.36 -1.78
N ASP A 121 -12.93 4.73 -0.63
CA ASP A 121 -13.07 5.46 0.64
C ASP A 121 -11.77 6.16 1.05
N ILE A 122 -10.64 5.48 0.85
CA ILE A 122 -9.31 5.99 1.18
C ILE A 122 -8.95 7.13 0.24
N PHE A 123 -9.18 6.96 -1.06
CA PHE A 123 -8.86 7.95 -2.08
C PHE A 123 -9.72 9.21 -1.94
N GLN A 124 -10.99 9.07 -1.58
CA GLN A 124 -11.86 10.20 -1.27
C GLN A 124 -11.36 10.98 -0.06
N GLU A 125 -11.03 10.32 1.05
CA GLU A 125 -10.47 10.98 2.24
C GLU A 125 -9.10 11.61 1.96
N ALA A 126 -8.30 10.98 1.11
CA ALA A 126 -7.01 11.48 0.69
C ALA A 126 -7.10 12.65 -0.31
N GLU A 127 -8.29 12.99 -0.81
CA GLU A 127 -8.50 13.93 -1.93
C GLU A 127 -7.60 13.56 -3.14
N CYS A 128 -7.45 12.26 -3.38
CA CYS A 128 -6.71 11.73 -4.52
C CYS A 128 -7.54 11.92 -5.79
N SER A 129 -6.94 12.51 -6.82
CA SER A 129 -7.60 12.81 -8.10
C SER A 129 -6.96 12.08 -9.29
N GLY A 130 -5.90 11.30 -9.05
CA GLY A 130 -5.22 10.52 -10.07
C GLY A 130 -4.05 9.75 -9.48
N ILE A 131 -3.77 8.60 -10.06
CA ILE A 131 -2.71 7.69 -9.62
C ILE A 131 -1.81 7.45 -10.84
N ASP A 132 -0.51 7.66 -10.69
CA ASP A 132 0.47 7.22 -11.70
C ASP A 132 0.80 5.74 -11.47
N PHE A 133 1.15 5.38 -10.23
CA PHE A 133 1.61 4.04 -9.86
C PHE A 133 0.79 3.45 -8.71
N LEU A 134 0.35 2.20 -8.86
CA LEU A 134 -0.30 1.42 -7.81
C LEU A 134 0.51 0.15 -7.54
N SER A 135 0.96 -0.03 -6.29
CA SER A 135 1.59 -1.26 -5.81
C SER A 135 0.64 -1.98 -4.87
N ILE A 136 0.49 -3.29 -5.06
CA ILE A 136 -0.36 -4.16 -4.27
C ILE A 136 0.46 -5.38 -3.85
N ASP A 137 0.77 -5.48 -2.57
CA ASP A 137 1.38 -6.64 -1.95
C ASP A 137 0.64 -6.91 -0.64
N VAL A 138 -0.41 -7.75 -0.73
CA VAL A 138 -1.32 -8.00 0.40
C VAL A 138 -1.86 -9.42 0.34
N GLU A 139 -1.33 -10.30 1.18
CA GLU A 139 -1.69 -11.71 1.37
C GLU A 139 -3.18 -12.05 1.11
N GLY A 140 -3.52 -12.40 -0.15
CA GLY A 140 -4.83 -12.89 -0.58
C GLY A 140 -5.93 -11.85 -0.76
N MET A 141 -5.59 -10.56 -0.72
CA MET A 141 -6.54 -9.43 -0.79
C MET A 141 -6.38 -8.54 -2.03
N GLU A 142 -5.56 -8.94 -2.98
CA GLU A 142 -5.21 -8.19 -4.18
C GLU A 142 -6.45 -7.95 -5.05
N ILE A 143 -7.17 -9.02 -5.41
CA ILE A 143 -8.39 -8.94 -6.22
C ILE A 143 -9.52 -8.16 -5.49
N PRO A 144 -9.84 -8.45 -4.21
CA PRO A 144 -10.76 -7.62 -3.45
C PRO A 144 -10.37 -6.14 -3.40
N ALA A 145 -9.09 -5.81 -3.20
CA ALA A 145 -8.62 -4.44 -3.15
C ALA A 145 -8.85 -3.72 -4.49
N LEU A 146 -8.52 -4.37 -5.62
CA LEU A 146 -8.81 -3.85 -6.95
C LEU A 146 -10.32 -3.64 -7.18
N GLY A 147 -11.15 -4.57 -6.70
CA GLY A 147 -12.62 -4.43 -6.73
C GLY A 147 -13.16 -3.24 -5.92
N GLY A 148 -12.36 -2.68 -5.02
CA GLY A 148 -12.66 -1.47 -4.25
C GLY A 148 -12.27 -0.16 -4.93
N MET A 149 -11.74 -0.17 -6.16
CA MET A 149 -11.29 1.01 -6.90
C MET A 149 -12.17 1.30 -8.12
N ASP A 150 -12.54 2.56 -8.30
CA ASP A 150 -13.13 3.05 -9.56
C ASP A 150 -12.04 3.32 -10.61
N PHE A 151 -11.81 2.34 -11.48
CA PHE A 151 -10.85 2.47 -12.57
C PHE A 151 -11.22 3.54 -13.60
N SER A 152 -12.46 4.02 -13.67
CA SER A 152 -12.82 5.11 -14.59
C SER A 152 -12.32 6.46 -14.07
N LEU A 153 -12.19 6.60 -12.75
CA LEU A 153 -11.77 7.82 -12.07
C LEU A 153 -10.25 7.85 -11.85
N TYR A 154 -9.67 6.81 -11.24
CA TYR A 154 -8.29 6.88 -10.73
C TYR A 154 -7.21 6.47 -11.72
N ARG A 155 -7.53 5.55 -12.64
CA ARG A 155 -6.75 5.17 -13.84
C ARG A 155 -5.23 5.09 -13.63
N PRO A 156 -4.72 4.23 -12.72
CA PRO A 156 -3.28 4.01 -12.59
C PRO A 156 -2.64 3.65 -13.95
N ARG A 157 -1.48 4.24 -14.24
CA ARG A 157 -0.74 4.02 -15.49
C ARG A 157 0.10 2.75 -15.44
N LEU A 158 0.53 2.37 -14.24
CA LEU A 158 1.23 1.12 -13.94
C LEU A 158 0.65 0.54 -12.65
N ILE A 159 0.37 -0.76 -12.69
CA ILE A 159 0.00 -1.54 -11.51
C ILE A 159 1.06 -2.64 -11.35
N LEU A 160 1.64 -2.75 -10.16
CA LEU A 160 2.45 -3.89 -9.74
C LEU A 160 1.62 -4.68 -8.72
N ILE A 161 1.48 -5.98 -8.96
CA ILE A 161 0.76 -6.90 -8.09
C ILE A 161 1.73 -8.02 -7.75
N GLU A 162 1.96 -8.24 -6.46
CA GLU A 162 2.58 -9.44 -5.94
C GLU A 162 1.47 -10.46 -5.66
N ASP A 163 1.64 -11.69 -6.14
CA ASP A 163 0.69 -12.79 -5.98
C ASP A 163 1.43 -13.93 -5.28
N HIS A 164 0.91 -14.35 -4.12
CA HIS A 164 1.52 -15.32 -3.21
C HIS A 164 1.00 -16.75 -3.43
#